data_AF-A0A8T4TKC2-F1
#
_entry.id   AF-A0A8T4TKC2-F1
#
_cell.length_a   1.000
_cell.length_b   1.000
_cell.length_c   1.000
_cell.angle_alpha   90.00
_cell.angle_beta   90.00
_cell.angle_gamma   90.00
#
_symmetry.space_group_name_H-M   'P 1'
#
loop_
_entity.id
_entity.type
_entity.pdbx_description
1 polymer ?
#
loop_
_entity_poly.entity_id
_entity_poly.type
_entity_poly.pdbx_seq_one_letter_code
_entity_poly.pdbx_strand_id
1 'polypeptide(L)'
;MTNIHYRIIAKLQTIKGISNIHQLRAYDKKFIKENESPNNLGVHACIKRKVTLMITHDSSFRDPDSRISYEDHGQIYFPPVPFHEISGKNVISSSPGEKVHDYLVERFKLKLLNKEATLLISFD
;
A
#
# COMPACT_ATOMS: atom_id res chain seq x y z
N MET A 1 -2.35 25.58 -9.75
CA MET A 1 -2.57 24.59 -8.67
C MET A 1 -1.72 23.37 -8.95
N THR A 2 -0.51 23.32 -8.43
CA THR A 2 0.37 22.14 -8.54
C THR A 2 -0.27 21.03 -7.70
N ASN A 3 -0.86 20.06 -8.39
CA ASN A 3 -1.72 19.03 -7.81
C ASN A 3 -0.93 18.23 -6.75
N ILE A 4 -1.41 18.26 -5.50
CA ILE A 4 -0.75 17.71 -4.30
C ILE A 4 -0.30 16.26 -4.50
N HIS A 5 -1.00 15.51 -5.35
CA HIS A 5 -0.66 14.15 -5.74
C HIS A 5 0.72 14.05 -6.40
N TYR A 6 1.08 15.00 -7.28
CA TYR A 6 2.39 14.98 -7.93
C TYR A 6 3.53 15.22 -6.95
N ARG A 7 3.32 16.07 -5.93
CA ARG A 7 4.33 16.30 -4.88
C ARG A 7 4.54 15.05 -4.03
N ILE A 8 3.47 14.31 -3.72
CA ILE A 8 3.53 13.06 -2.98
C ILE A 8 4.26 11.97 -3.79
N ILE A 9 3.90 11.79 -5.06
CA ILE A 9 4.57 10.83 -5.94
C ILE A 9 6.06 11.17 -6.08
N ALA A 10 6.38 12.45 -6.34
CA ALA A 10 7.77 12.90 -6.43
C ALA A 10 8.54 12.65 -5.13
N LYS A 11 7.91 12.86 -3.96
CA LYS A 11 8.52 12.55 -2.67
C LYS A 11 8.79 11.05 -2.52
N LEU A 12 7.82 10.19 -2.84
CA LEU A 12 7.98 8.74 -2.77
C LEU A 12 9.12 8.23 -3.66
N GLN A 13 9.32 8.81 -4.85
CA GLN A 13 10.44 8.48 -5.74
C GLN A 13 11.82 8.77 -5.16
N THR A 14 11.91 9.61 -4.11
CA THR A 14 13.18 9.92 -3.44
C THR A 14 13.51 8.98 -2.27
N ILE A 15 12.59 8.08 -1.91
CA ILE A 15 12.76 7.19 -0.76
C ILE A 15 13.51 5.94 -1.19
N LYS A 16 14.58 5.62 -0.47
CA LYS A 16 15.38 4.41 -0.68
C LYS A 16 14.51 3.16 -0.51
N GLY A 17 14.63 2.24 -1.46
CA GLY A 17 13.93 0.96 -1.43
C GLY A 17 12.46 1.04 -1.86
N ILE A 18 11.95 2.20 -2.33
CA ILE A 18 10.62 2.33 -2.93
C ILE A 18 10.73 2.44 -4.46
N SER A 19 9.87 1.73 -5.17
CA SER A 19 9.79 1.69 -6.64
C SER A 19 8.32 1.56 -7.11
N ASN A 20 8.11 1.60 -8.43
CA ASN A 20 6.82 1.35 -9.11
C ASN A 20 5.58 2.01 -8.48
N ILE A 21 5.46 3.33 -8.61
CA ILE A 21 4.37 4.08 -7.98
C ILE A 21 3.19 4.23 -8.96
N HIS A 22 2.05 3.65 -8.62
CA HIS A 22 0.84 3.68 -9.42
C HIS A 22 -0.40 4.05 -8.60
N GLN A 23 -1.23 4.97 -9.11
CA GLN A 23 -2.51 5.27 -8.48
C GLN A 23 -3.55 4.22 -8.83
N LEU A 24 -4.21 3.66 -7.80
CA LEU A 24 -5.30 2.70 -7.98
C LEU A 24 -6.58 3.41 -8.44
N ARG A 25 -7.25 2.83 -9.43
CA ARG A 25 -8.56 3.27 -9.91
C ARG A 25 -9.68 2.50 -9.21
N ALA A 26 -10.92 2.92 -9.47
CA ALA A 26 -12.10 2.32 -8.84
C ALA A 26 -12.22 0.81 -9.09
N TYR A 27 -11.90 0.34 -10.30
CA TYR A 27 -11.95 -1.09 -10.61
C TYR A 27 -10.84 -1.88 -9.90
N ASP A 28 -9.64 -1.30 -9.71
CA ASP A 28 -8.56 -1.93 -8.93
C ASP A 28 -9.01 -2.10 -7.47
N LYS A 29 -9.57 -1.03 -6.88
CA LYS A 29 -10.12 -1.05 -5.51
C LYS A 29 -11.25 -2.07 -5.34
N LYS A 30 -12.11 -2.21 -6.34
CA LYS A 30 -13.17 -3.21 -6.35
C LYS A 30 -12.59 -4.64 -6.31
N PHE A 31 -11.62 -4.94 -7.18
CA PHE A 31 -10.96 -6.24 -7.19
C PHE A 31 -10.31 -6.54 -5.83
N ILE A 32 -9.57 -5.58 -5.26
CA ILE A 32 -8.92 -5.75 -3.94
C ILE A 32 -9.95 -6.07 -2.87
N LYS A 33 -11.07 -5.31 -2.80
CA LYS A 33 -12.14 -5.55 -1.83
C LYS A 33 -12.70 -6.97 -1.89
N GLU A 34 -12.82 -7.53 -3.10
CA GLU A 34 -13.41 -8.85 -3.35
C GLU A 34 -12.42 -10.00 -3.14
N ASN A 35 -11.12 -9.74 -3.15
CA ASN A 35 -10.07 -10.77 -3.17
C ASN A 35 -9.09 -10.71 -2.01
N GLU A 36 -9.14 -9.67 -1.18
CA GLU A 36 -8.33 -9.55 0.02
C GLU A 36 -8.96 -10.29 1.21
N SER A 37 -8.12 -10.76 2.13
CA SER A 37 -8.57 -11.34 3.39
C SER A 37 -9.45 -10.36 4.17
N PRO A 38 -10.59 -10.80 4.75
CA PRO A 38 -11.40 -9.94 5.62
C PRO A 38 -10.64 -9.43 6.84
N ASN A 39 -9.61 -10.17 7.28
CA ASN A 39 -8.80 -9.82 8.45
C ASN A 39 -7.67 -8.82 8.12
N ASN A 40 -7.46 -8.48 6.85
CA ASN A 40 -6.50 -7.45 6.44
C ASN A 40 -7.17 -6.06 6.51
N LEU A 41 -7.46 -5.63 7.74
CA LEU A 41 -8.13 -4.37 8.03
C LEU A 41 -7.41 -3.16 7.43
N GLY A 42 -6.07 -3.21 7.37
CA GLY A 42 -5.23 -2.18 6.78
C GLY A 42 -5.50 -1.97 5.29
N VAL A 43 -5.58 -3.05 4.50
CA VAL A 43 -5.89 -2.94 3.07
C VAL A 43 -7.30 -2.42 2.85
N HIS A 44 -8.28 -2.92 3.60
CA HIS A 44 -9.66 -2.45 3.52
C HIS A 44 -9.78 -0.96 3.90
N ALA A 45 -8.98 -0.49 4.86
CA ALA A 45 -8.89 0.93 5.18
C ALA A 45 -8.24 1.72 4.04
N CYS A 46 -7.17 1.21 3.43
CA CYS A 46 -6.46 1.89 2.34
C CYS A 46 -7.34 2.15 1.11
N ILE A 47 -8.13 1.16 0.68
CA ILE A 47 -8.94 1.29 -0.55
C ILE A 47 -10.17 2.17 -0.37
N LYS A 48 -10.64 2.39 0.88
CA LYS A 48 -11.77 3.28 1.18
C LYS A 48 -11.43 4.76 1.02
N ARG A 49 -10.14 5.12 1.06
CA ARG A 49 -9.70 6.51 0.95
C ARG A 49 -9.81 7.06 -0.45
N LYS A 50 -9.79 8.38 -0.57
CA LYS A 50 -9.87 9.06 -1.87
C LYS A 50 -8.71 8.68 -2.78
N VAL A 51 -7.48 8.79 -2.27
CA VAL A 51 -6.26 8.43 -3.01
C VAL A 51 -5.64 7.19 -2.40
N THR A 52 -5.34 6.22 -3.27
CA THR A 52 -4.60 5.01 -2.91
C THR A 52 -3.54 4.81 -3.97
N LEU A 53 -2.29 4.76 -3.55
CA LEU A 53 -1.14 4.44 -4.37
C LEU A 53 -0.73 3.01 -4.06
N MET A 54 -0.45 2.23 -5.09
CA MET A 54 0.38 1.04 -4.99
C MET A 54 1.81 1.47 -5.23
N ILE A 55 2.71 0.98 -4.39
CA ILE A 55 4.15 1.02 -4.59
C ILE A 55 4.70 -0.40 -4.49
N THR A 56 5.93 -0.60 -4.92
CA THR A 56 6.74 -1.74 -4.49
C THR A 56 7.86 -1.29 -3.58
N HIS A 57 8.32 -2.17 -2.71
CA HIS A 57 9.49 -1.93 -1.89
C HIS A 57 10.36 -3.17 -1.72
N ASP A 58 11.65 -2.96 -1.48
CA ASP A 58 12.62 -4.02 -1.20
C ASP A 58 13.05 -4.04 0.28
N SER A 59 14.00 -4.90 0.62
CA SER A 59 14.53 -5.05 1.99
C SER A 59 15.37 -3.86 2.47
N SER A 60 15.67 -2.89 1.60
CA SER A 60 16.35 -1.65 1.99
C SER A 60 15.39 -0.56 2.43
N PHE A 61 14.08 -0.76 2.23
CA PHE A 61 13.05 0.06 2.84
C PHE A 61 13.00 -0.18 4.35
N ARG A 62 12.64 0.86 5.10
CA ARG A 62 12.65 0.82 6.57
C ARG A 62 11.62 -0.17 7.15
N ASP A 63 11.79 -0.46 8.43
CA ASP A 63 10.80 -1.17 9.22
C ASP A 63 9.54 -0.32 9.46
N PRO A 64 8.36 -0.95 9.66
CA PRO A 64 7.09 -0.29 9.93
C PRO A 64 7.07 0.44 11.28
N ASP A 65 6.30 1.53 11.36
CA ASP A 65 6.21 2.36 12.58
C ASP A 65 5.45 1.70 13.74
N SER A 66 4.66 0.67 13.43
CA SER A 66 3.79 0.01 14.39
C SER A 66 3.66 -1.47 14.07
N ARG A 67 3.03 -2.20 14.98
CA ARG A 67 2.76 -3.63 14.83
C ARG A 67 1.96 -3.90 13.55
N ILE A 68 2.47 -4.80 12.70
CA ILE A 68 1.85 -5.15 11.41
C ILE A 68 0.82 -6.27 11.51
N SER A 69 0.75 -6.96 12.64
CA SER A 69 -0.25 -7.99 12.90
C SER A 69 -0.51 -8.17 14.39
N TYR A 70 -1.72 -8.61 14.74
CA TYR A 70 -2.07 -9.03 16.09
C TYR A 70 -2.99 -10.25 16.02
N GLU A 71 -2.97 -11.05 17.08
CA GLU A 71 -3.87 -12.19 17.23
C GLU A 71 -5.01 -11.81 18.17
N ASP A 72 -6.23 -12.13 17.78
CA ASP A 72 -7.43 -11.99 18.60
C ASP A 72 -8.32 -13.22 18.39
N HIS A 73 -8.66 -13.91 19.48
CA HIS A 73 -9.43 -15.16 19.47
C HIS A 73 -8.93 -16.22 18.46
N GLY A 74 -7.61 -16.41 18.35
CA GLY A 74 -6.99 -17.39 17.45
C GLY A 74 -6.98 -16.98 15.97
N GLN A 75 -7.38 -15.74 15.66
CA GLN A 75 -7.33 -15.19 14.32
C GLN A 75 -6.28 -14.09 14.23
N ILE A 76 -5.51 -14.08 13.13
CA ILE A 76 -4.53 -13.03 12.85
C ILE A 76 -5.21 -11.92 12.06
N TYR A 77 -5.00 -10.68 12.51
CA TYR A 77 -5.45 -9.45 11.90
C TYR A 77 -4.27 -8.58 11.50
N PHE A 78 -4.43 -7.83 10.41
CA PHE A 78 -3.43 -6.89 9.90
C PHE A 78 -4.00 -5.46 9.95
N PRO A 79 -3.62 -4.65 10.96
CA PRO A 79 -4.11 -3.29 11.09
C PRO A 79 -3.47 -2.34 10.05
N PRO A 80 -4.09 -1.18 9.79
CA PRO A 80 -3.43 -0.11 9.05
C PRO A 80 -2.22 0.41 9.83
N VAL A 81 -1.14 0.70 9.12
CA VAL A 81 0.12 1.21 9.68
C VAL A 81 0.30 2.67 9.27
N PRO A 82 0.70 3.59 10.16
CA PRO A 82 1.05 4.94 9.76
C PRO A 82 2.19 4.97 8.73
N PHE A 83 2.13 5.91 7.78
CA PHE A 83 3.20 6.09 6.78
C PHE A 83 3.71 7.54 6.82
N HIS A 84 4.81 7.75 7.54
CA HIS A 84 5.31 9.08 7.90
C HIS A 84 6.09 9.80 6.79
N GLU A 85 6.48 9.11 5.71
CA GLU A 85 7.36 9.67 4.70
C GLU A 85 6.68 10.68 3.78
N ILE A 86 5.35 10.69 3.76
CA ILE A 86 4.57 11.68 3.04
C ILE A 86 3.82 12.59 4.00
N SER A 87 3.87 13.88 3.72
CA SER A 87 3.12 14.89 4.47
C SER A 87 1.65 14.81 4.06
N GLY A 88 0.80 14.37 4.97
CA GLY A 88 -0.64 14.25 4.76
C GLY A 88 -1.37 13.96 6.06
N LYS A 89 -2.66 14.31 6.13
CA LYS A 89 -3.47 13.94 7.30
C LYS A 89 -3.75 12.45 7.24
N ASN A 90 -3.53 11.77 8.37
CA ASN A 90 -3.88 10.38 8.61
C ASN A 90 -3.27 9.37 7.63
N VAL A 91 -2.15 9.62 6.95
CA VAL A 91 -1.62 8.68 5.94
C VAL A 91 -1.38 7.29 6.54
N ILE A 92 -1.93 6.26 5.90
CA ILE A 92 -1.73 4.86 6.28
C ILE A 92 -1.19 4.05 5.12
N SER A 93 -0.57 2.94 5.46
CA SER A 93 -0.16 1.90 4.56
C SER A 93 -0.61 0.52 5.03
N SER A 94 -0.63 -0.43 4.10
CA SER A 94 -0.83 -1.85 4.38
C SER A 94 -0.30 -2.70 3.24
N SER A 95 0.24 -3.87 3.57
CA SER A 95 0.65 -4.87 2.59
C SER A 95 -0.55 -5.73 2.20
N PRO A 96 -0.82 -5.92 0.90
CA PRO A 96 -1.85 -6.82 0.44
C PRO A 96 -1.44 -8.29 0.56
N GLY A 97 -2.43 -9.18 0.56
CA GLY A 97 -2.21 -10.61 0.43
C GLY A 97 -1.71 -11.01 -0.97
N GLU A 98 -1.17 -12.22 -1.09
CA GLU A 98 -0.53 -12.75 -2.32
C GLU A 98 -1.41 -12.59 -3.57
N LYS A 99 -2.69 -12.99 -3.51
CA LYS A 99 -3.61 -12.86 -4.65
C LYS A 99 -3.76 -11.42 -5.15
N VAL A 100 -3.78 -10.46 -4.24
CA VAL A 100 -3.88 -9.04 -4.59
C VAL A 100 -2.53 -8.51 -5.08
N HIS A 101 -1.42 -8.96 -4.48
CA HIS A 101 -0.08 -8.66 -4.96
C HIS A 101 0.08 -9.08 -6.43
N ASP A 102 -0.21 -10.33 -6.77
CA ASP A 102 -0.09 -10.88 -8.11
C ASP A 102 -0.94 -10.11 -9.12
N TYR A 103 -2.18 -9.81 -8.75
CA TYR A 103 -3.07 -8.97 -9.57
C TYR A 103 -2.45 -7.61 -9.87
N LEU A 104 -1.87 -6.93 -8.87
CA LEU A 104 -1.27 -5.61 -9.05
C LEU A 104 -0.01 -5.68 -9.93
N VAL A 105 0.81 -6.72 -9.74
CA VAL A 105 2.00 -6.98 -10.56
C VAL A 105 1.61 -7.16 -12.03
N GLU A 106 0.62 -8.00 -12.32
CA GLU A 106 0.13 -8.22 -13.68
C GLU A 106 -0.52 -6.95 -14.25
N ARG A 107 -1.41 -6.32 -13.47
CA ARG A 107 -2.19 -5.14 -13.87
C ARG A 107 -1.30 -4.00 -14.34
N PHE A 108 -0.19 -3.76 -13.66
CA PHE A 108 0.74 -2.68 -13.95
C PHE A 108 1.98 -3.14 -14.73
N LYS A 109 2.03 -4.42 -15.13
CA LYS A 109 3.16 -5.04 -15.86
C LYS A 109 4.49 -4.78 -15.15
N LEU A 110 4.48 -4.91 -13.82
CA LEU A 110 5.64 -4.64 -12.99
C LEU A 110 6.72 -5.67 -13.27
N LYS A 111 7.96 -5.19 -13.39
CA LYS A 111 9.14 -6.04 -13.36
C LYS A 111 9.71 -5.96 -11.96
N LEU A 112 9.30 -6.88 -11.10
CA LEU A 112 9.82 -6.94 -9.75
C LEU A 112 11.28 -7.32 -9.79
N LEU A 113 12.11 -6.53 -9.11
CA LEU A 113 13.52 -6.86 -8.87
C LEU A 113 13.68 -7.28 -7.41
N ASN A 114 14.69 -8.08 -7.08
CA ASN A 114 15.13 -8.30 -5.69
C ASN A 114 14.05 -8.69 -4.66
N LYS A 115 13.07 -9.55 -5.03
CA LYS A 115 11.97 -9.97 -4.12
C LYS A 115 11.16 -8.79 -3.57
N GLU A 116 10.97 -7.75 -4.39
CA GLU A 116 10.10 -6.62 -4.07
C GLU A 116 8.68 -7.08 -3.69
N ALA A 117 8.14 -6.46 -2.63
CA ALA A 117 6.75 -6.65 -2.19
C ALA A 117 5.92 -5.40 -2.52
N THR A 118 4.63 -5.57 -2.73
CA THR A 118 3.71 -4.44 -2.92
C THR A 118 3.28 -3.84 -1.59
N LEU A 119 3.15 -2.52 -1.52
CA LEU A 119 2.56 -1.80 -0.40
C LEU A 119 1.50 -0.82 -0.91
N LEU A 120 0.35 -0.76 -0.24
CA LEU A 120 -0.65 0.27 -0.49
C LEU A 120 -0.39 1.44 0.44
N ILE A 121 -0.41 2.67 -0.08
CA ILE A 121 -0.34 3.92 0.69
C ILE A 121 -1.58 4.73 0.36
N SER A 122 -2.26 5.27 1.36
CA SER A 122 -3.52 5.98 1.14
C SER A 122 -3.67 7.23 2.00
N PHE A 123 -4.38 8.22 1.46
CA PHE A 123 -4.63 9.53 2.09
C PHE A 123 -5.85 10.21 1.44
N ASP A 124 -6.37 11.25 2.10
CA ASP A 124 -7.55 12.01 1.69
C ASP A 124 -7.23 13.38 1.08
#